data_AF-A0A966S6V1-F1
#
_entry.id   AF-A0A966S6V1-F1
#
_cell.length_a   1.000
_cell.length_b   1.000
_cell.length_c   1.000
_cell.angle_alpha   90.00
_cell.angle_beta   90.00
_cell.angle_gamma   90.00
#
_symmetry.space_group_name_H-M   'P 1'
#
loop_
_entity.id
_entity.type
_entity.pdbx_description
1 polymer ?
#
loop_
_entity_poly.entity_id
_entity_poly.type
_entity_poly.pdbx_seq_one_letter_code
_entity_poly.pdbx_strand_id
1 'polypeptide(L)'
;MSFLQFNPDNFNSFCDILAKRDKDLKQIIQKHGYPTPWIRPNSFQTLVLTILEQQVSLAAAYAAFNRLKNKIGTVTPGKILSLTDEELRACYFARMSQKELKLSGLNCKKLICF
;
A
#
# COMPACT_ATOMS: atom_id res chain seq x y z
N MET A 1 16.68 -15.95 13.67
CA MET A 1 16.51 -14.79 12.77
C MET A 1 15.36 -13.95 13.32
N SER A 2 15.66 -13.00 14.21
CA SER A 2 14.62 -12.14 14.78
C SER A 2 14.15 -11.18 13.69
N PHE A 3 12.87 -11.24 13.34
CA PHE A 3 12.26 -10.24 12.49
C PHE A 3 12.43 -8.88 13.16
N LEU A 4 13.15 -7.95 12.51
CA LEU A 4 13.20 -6.55 12.93
C LEU A 4 11.79 -5.98 12.71
N GLN A 5 10.98 -5.95 13.76
CA GLN A 5 9.64 -5.40 13.68
C GLN A 5 9.73 -3.87 13.76
N PHE A 6 9.37 -3.21 12.67
CA PHE A 6 9.29 -1.76 12.59
C PHE A 6 8.16 -1.24 13.50
N ASN A 7 8.43 -0.20 14.30
CA ASN A 7 7.43 0.53 15.07
C ASN A 7 7.77 2.04 15.08
N PRO A 8 6.80 2.92 15.40
CA PRO A 8 7.07 4.36 15.43
C PRO A 8 8.24 4.74 16.36
N ASP A 9 8.37 4.03 17.49
CA ASP A 9 9.32 4.31 18.55
C ASP A 9 10.78 3.98 18.15
N ASN A 10 10.97 3.05 17.22
CA ASN A 10 12.27 2.61 16.73
C ASN A 10 12.69 3.25 15.40
N PHE A 11 11.81 4.08 14.80
CA PHE A 11 12.04 4.75 13.53
C PHE A 11 13.31 5.61 13.53
N ASN A 12 13.43 6.51 14.51
CA ASN A 12 14.55 7.45 14.59
C ASN A 12 15.88 6.70 14.79
N SER A 13 15.88 5.62 15.58
CA SER A 13 17.05 4.77 15.78
C SER A 13 17.53 4.13 14.47
N PHE A 14 16.61 3.71 13.59
CA PHE A 14 16.97 3.21 12.26
C PHE A 14 17.49 4.32 11.35
N CYS A 15 16.90 5.52 11.39
CA CYS A 15 17.43 6.69 10.69
C CYS A 15 18.87 7.00 11.12
N ASP A 16 19.18 6.91 12.41
CA ASP A 16 20.53 7.14 12.93
C ASP A 16 21.52 6.05 12.47
N ILE A 17 21.09 4.79 12.41
CA ILE A 17 21.90 3.69 11.87
C ILE A 17 22.24 3.94 10.40
N LEU A 18 21.28 4.43 9.60
CA LEU A 18 21.49 4.75 8.20
C LEU A 18 22.37 5.99 8.02
N ALA A 19 22.14 7.05 8.80
CA ALA A 19 22.93 8.29 8.79
C ALA A 19 24.40 8.08 9.19
N LYS A 20 24.71 7.04 9.97
CA LYS A 20 26.09 6.64 10.26
C LYS A 20 26.82 6.07 9.04
N ARG A 21 26.07 5.47 8.10
CA ARG A 21 26.60 4.81 6.90
C ARG A 21 26.56 5.70 5.66
N ASP A 22 25.66 6.68 5.63
CA ASP A 22 25.42 7.55 4.48
C ASP A 22 25.47 9.03 4.90
N LYS A 23 26.42 9.77 4.30
CA LYS A 23 26.65 11.20 4.59
C LYS A 23 25.52 12.09 4.07
N ASP A 24 24.87 11.71 2.98
CA ASP A 24 23.77 12.48 2.38
C ASP A 24 22.52 12.34 3.26
N LEU A 25 22.21 11.12 3.73
CA LEU A 25 21.13 10.92 4.71
C LEU A 25 21.38 11.69 6.01
N LYS A 26 22.62 11.73 6.48
CA LYS A 26 22.99 12.52 7.66
C LYS A 26 22.74 14.02 7.44
N GLN A 27 23.13 14.56 6.29
CA GLN A 27 22.88 15.97 5.98
C GLN A 27 21.39 16.27 5.87
N ILE A 28 20.60 15.39 5.26
CA ILE A 28 19.15 15.56 5.13
C ILE A 28 18.50 15.61 6.51
N ILE A 29 18.83 14.69 7.41
CA ILE A 29 18.29 14.66 8.78
C ILE A 29 18.73 15.91 9.56
N GLN A 30 19.98 16.35 9.43
CA GLN A 30 20.46 17.58 10.08
C GLN A 30 19.74 18.84 9.58
N LYS A 31 19.39 18.88 8.29
CA LYS A 31 18.76 20.03 7.64
C LYS A 31 17.24 20.08 7.84
N HIS A 32 16.57 18.93 7.82
CA HIS A 32 15.11 18.83 7.78
C HIS A 32 14.49 18.11 8.99
N GLY A 33 15.31 17.57 9.89
CA GLY A 33 14.87 16.72 10.99
C GLY A 33 14.56 15.29 10.55
N TYR A 34 14.04 14.49 11.48
CA TYR A 34 13.61 13.13 11.18
C TYR A 34 12.34 13.13 10.32
N PRO A 35 12.23 12.24 9.32
CA PRO A 35 10.98 12.06 8.60
C PRO A 35 9.87 11.59 9.56
N THR A 36 8.62 11.94 9.26
CA THR A 36 7.48 11.32 9.95
C THR A 36 7.32 9.88 9.46
N PRO A 37 7.10 8.89 10.34
CA PRO A 37 6.87 7.51 9.92
C PRO A 37 5.53 7.41 9.17
N TRP A 38 5.57 6.98 7.92
CA TRP A 38 4.39 6.81 7.06
C TRP A 38 3.77 5.43 7.32
N ILE A 39 2.91 5.34 8.33
CA ILE A 39 2.29 4.07 8.73
C ILE A 39 0.88 4.00 8.18
N ARG A 40 0.59 2.92 7.45
CA ARG A 40 -0.77 2.60 7.01
C ARG A 40 -1.26 1.36 7.75
N PRO A 41 -2.57 1.28 8.08
CA PRO A 41 -3.10 0.10 8.75
C PRO A 41 -3.00 -1.13 7.85
N ASN A 42 -2.60 -2.28 8.41
CA ASN A 42 -2.50 -3.56 7.70
C ASN A 42 -3.89 -4.16 7.45
N SER A 43 -4.67 -3.51 6.59
CA SER A 43 -6.02 -3.95 6.20
C SER A 43 -6.04 -4.39 4.73
N PHE A 44 -7.01 -5.23 4.37
CA PHE A 44 -7.21 -5.61 2.97
C PHE A 44 -7.48 -4.40 2.07
N GLN A 45 -8.14 -3.36 2.61
CA GLN A 45 -8.38 -2.11 1.89
C GLN A 45 -7.08 -1.39 1.55
N THR A 46 -6.14 -1.34 2.51
CA THR A 46 -4.81 -0.79 2.30
C THR A 46 -4.06 -1.58 1.24
N LEU A 47 -4.14 -2.92 1.27
CA LEU A 47 -3.54 -3.78 0.25
C LEU A 47 -4.09 -3.46 -1.15
N VAL A 48 -5.42 -3.35 -1.30
CA VAL A 48 -6.04 -2.97 -2.58
C VAL A 48 -5.57 -1.59 -3.03
N LEU A 49 -5.50 -0.62 -2.13
CA LEU A 49 -5.03 0.73 -2.45
C LEU A 49 -3.55 0.72 -2.85
N THR A 50 -2.69 -0.03 -2.17
CA THR A 50 -1.27 -0.18 -2.53
C THR A 50 -1.12 -0.82 -3.91
N ILE A 51 -1.87 -1.88 -4.23
CA ILE A 51 -1.86 -2.50 -5.58
C ILE A 51 -2.30 -1.49 -6.63
N LEU A 52 -3.31 -0.68 -6.34
CA LEU A 52 -3.76 0.39 -7.24
C LEU A 52 -2.70 1.49 -7.42
N GLU A 53 -1.98 1.86 -6.36
CA GLU A 53 -0.95 2.91 -6.39
C GLU A 53 0.28 2.54 -7.24
N GLN A 54 0.54 1.25 -7.51
CA GLN A 54 1.77 0.83 -8.20
C GLN A 54 1.93 1.37 -9.63
N GLN A 55 0.84 1.68 -10.34
CA GLN A 55 0.90 2.08 -11.76
C GLN A 55 0.10 3.34 -12.11
N VAL A 56 -0.52 4.00 -11.13
CA VAL A 56 -1.26 5.25 -11.34
C VAL A 56 -0.97 6.25 -10.21
N SER A 57 -1.33 7.51 -10.40
CA SER A 57 -1.17 8.52 -9.35
C SER A 57 -2.01 8.19 -8.11
N LEU A 58 -1.58 8.67 -6.94
CA LEU A 58 -2.31 8.51 -5.67
C LEU A 58 -3.77 8.97 -5.78
N ALA A 59 -4.01 10.10 -6.46
CA ALA A 59 -5.35 10.63 -6.70
C ALA A 59 -6.20 9.70 -7.58
N ALA A 60 -5.63 9.10 -8.62
CA ALA A 60 -6.34 8.16 -9.50
C ALA A 60 -6.65 6.84 -8.77
N ALA A 61 -5.70 6.31 -8.01
CA ALA A 61 -5.90 5.13 -7.17
C ALA A 61 -7.03 5.35 -6.15
N TYR A 62 -7.03 6.51 -5.48
CA TYR A 62 -8.08 6.87 -4.53
C TYR A 62 -9.46 7.03 -5.18
N ALA A 63 -9.52 7.65 -6.36
CA ALA A 63 -10.77 7.78 -7.12
C ALA A 63 -11.35 6.42 -7.55
N ALA A 64 -10.50 5.51 -8.04
CA ALA A 64 -10.89 4.14 -8.39
C ALA A 64 -11.36 3.35 -7.16
N PHE A 65 -10.65 3.47 -6.03
CA PHE A 65 -11.01 2.85 -4.77
C PHE A 65 -12.36 3.36 -4.24
N ASN A 66 -12.62 4.67 -4.29
CA ASN A 66 -13.89 5.23 -3.85
C ASN A 66 -15.06 4.76 -4.72
N ARG A 67 -14.87 4.62 -6.04
CA ARG A 67 -15.89 4.05 -6.92
C ARG A 67 -16.19 2.59 -6.58
N LEU A 68 -15.14 1.80 -6.31
CA LEU A 68 -15.30 0.43 -5.85
C LEU A 68 -16.08 0.39 -4.53
N LYS A 69 -15.67 1.21 -3.55
CA LYS A 69 -16.33 1.31 -2.24
C LYS A 69 -17.80 1.73 -2.38
N ASN A 70 -18.13 2.65 -3.27
CA ASN A 70 -19.52 3.04 -3.52
C ASN A 70 -20.34 1.91 -4.16
N LYS A 71 -19.71 1.03 -4.94
CA LYS A 71 -20.38 -0.10 -5.59
C LYS A 71 -20.61 -1.30 -4.65
N ILE A 72 -19.61 -1.67 -3.85
CA ILE A 72 -19.66 -2.90 -3.02
C ILE A 72 -19.69 -2.63 -1.51
N GLY A 73 -19.64 -1.37 -1.08
CA GLY A 73 -19.50 -0.98 0.31
C GLY A 73 -18.11 -1.35 0.85
N THR A 74 -18.08 -2.14 1.91
CA THR A 74 -16.82 -2.66 2.46
C THR A 74 -16.08 -3.52 1.44
N VAL A 75 -14.90 -3.07 1.04
CA VAL A 75 -14.02 -3.83 0.14
C VAL A 75 -13.46 -5.06 0.88
N THR A 76 -13.90 -6.24 0.47
CA THR A 76 -13.46 -7.54 0.98
C THR A 76 -13.08 -8.46 -0.19
N PRO A 77 -12.22 -9.48 0.03
CA PRO A 77 -11.82 -10.40 -1.04
C PRO A 77 -13.01 -11.05 -1.74
N GLY A 78 -13.98 -11.54 -0.97
CA GLY A 78 -15.18 -12.20 -1.53
C GLY A 78 -16.02 -11.28 -2.40
N LYS A 79 -16.20 -10.01 -2.01
CA LYS A 79 -16.95 -9.03 -2.80
C LYS A 79 -16.24 -8.58 -4.05
N ILE A 80 -14.90 -8.57 -4.05
CA ILE A 80 -14.13 -8.30 -5.26
C ILE A 80 -14.24 -9.48 -6.23
N LEU A 81 -14.13 -10.71 -5.73
CA LEU A 81 -14.21 -11.92 -6.55
C LEU A 81 -15.60 -12.10 -7.18
N SER A 82 -16.65 -11.58 -6.55
CA SER A 82 -18.01 -11.58 -7.12
C SER A 82 -18.22 -10.54 -8.23
N LEU A 83 -17.30 -9.59 -8.44
CA LEU A 83 -17.43 -8.59 -9.50
C LEU A 83 -16.99 -9.14 -10.85
N THR A 84 -17.74 -8.79 -11.90
CA THR A 84 -17.33 -9.11 -13.28
C THR A 84 -16.23 -8.18 -13.77
N ASP A 85 -15.58 -8.56 -14.87
CA ASP A 85 -14.52 -7.73 -15.49
C ASP A 85 -15.05 -6.37 -15.97
N GLU A 86 -16.29 -6.31 -16.45
CA GLU A 86 -16.97 -5.07 -16.83
C GLU A 86 -17.16 -4.15 -15.62
N GLU A 87 -17.56 -4.73 -14.49
CA GLU A 87 -17.80 -3.97 -13.26
C GLU A 87 -16.51 -3.39 -12.66
N LEU A 88 -15.41 -4.15 -12.75
CA LEU A 88 -14.09 -3.67 -12.39
C LEU A 88 -13.60 -2.59 -13.37
N ARG A 89 -13.89 -2.69 -14.68
CA ARG A 89 -13.55 -1.63 -15.65
C ARG A 89 -14.32 -0.34 -15.40
N ALA A 90 -15.59 -0.44 -15.03
CA ALA A 90 -16.41 0.72 -14.66
C ALA A 90 -15.84 1.49 -13.45
N CYS A 91 -15.07 0.81 -12.59
CA CYS A 91 -14.36 1.41 -11.47
C CYS A 91 -12.94 1.91 -11.84
N TYR A 92 -12.63 2.07 -13.13
CA TYR A 92 -11.32 2.49 -13.68
C TYR A 92 -10.13 1.57 -13.35
N PHE A 93 -10.38 0.29 -13.08
CA PHE A 93 -9.28 -0.66 -12.96
C PHE A 93 -8.67 -0.94 -14.33
N ALA A 94 -7.38 -0.63 -14.48
CA ALA A 94 -6.59 -1.04 -15.63
C ALA A 94 -6.49 -2.57 -15.71
N ARG A 95 -6.33 -3.13 -16.92
CA ARG A 95 -6.31 -4.59 -17.14
C ARG A 95 -5.29 -5.35 -16.27
N MET A 96 -4.15 -4.73 -15.94
CA MET A 96 -3.13 -5.32 -15.07
C MET A 96 -3.58 -5.38 -13.60
N SER A 97 -4.15 -4.29 -13.06
CA SER A 97 -4.63 -4.26 -11.67
C SER A 97 -5.83 -5.17 -11.46
N GLN A 98 -6.67 -5.39 -12.49
CA GLN A 98 -7.76 -6.38 -12.44
C GLN A 98 -7.25 -7.81 -12.18
N LYS A 99 -6.19 -8.22 -12.90
CA LYS A 99 -5.59 -9.55 -12.73
C LYS A 99 -5.00 -9.70 -11.33
N GLU A 100 -4.27 -8.71 -10.87
CA GLU A 100 -3.61 -8.73 -9.56
C GLU A 100 -4.61 -8.70 -8.39
N LEU A 101 -5.71 -7.95 -8.53
CA LEU A 101 -6.77 -7.89 -7.53
C LEU A 101 -7.51 -9.24 -7.41
N LYS A 102 -7.78 -9.91 -8.53
CA LYS A 102 -8.37 -11.27 -8.51
C LYS A 102 -7.40 -12.30 -7.95
N LEU A 103 -6.12 -12.22 -8.30
CA LEU A 103 -5.07 -13.10 -7.79
C LEU A 103 -4.83 -12.91 -6.28
N SER A 104 -4.83 -11.68 -5.78
CA SER A 104 -4.72 -11.37 -4.34
C SER A 104 -5.97 -11.76 -3.57
N GLY A 105 -7.16 -11.66 -4.18
CA GLY A 105 -8.41 -12.22 -3.64
C GLY A 105 -8.37 -13.74 -3.48
N LEU A 106 -7.64 -14.46 -4.35
CA LEU A 106 -7.45 -15.91 -4.30
C LEU A 106 -6.31 -16.35 -3.37
N ASN A 107 -5.34 -15.48 -3.06
CA ASN A 107 -4.12 -15.86 -2.35
C ASN A 107 -3.65 -14.79 -1.34
N CYS A 108 -4.47 -14.52 -0.32
CA CYS A 108 -4.16 -13.58 0.77
C CYS A 108 -2.96 -13.98 1.67
N LYS A 109 -2.20 -15.04 1.37
CA LYS A 109 -1.05 -15.49 2.19
C LYS A 109 0.32 -14.94 1.79
N LYS A 110 0.45 -14.20 0.68
CA LYS A 110 1.79 -13.80 0.15
C LYS A 110 2.05 -12.31 -0.03
N LEU A 111 1.10 -11.42 0.24
CA LEU A 111 1.26 -9.97 -0.02
C LEU A 111 1.17 -9.11 1.25
N ILE A 112 1.82 -9.54 2.33
CA ILE A 112 2.10 -8.68 3.48
C ILE A 112 3.62 -8.68 3.66
N CYS A 113 4.32 -8.00 2.75
CA CYS A 113 5.74 -7.64 2.87
C CYS A 113 6.06 -6.63 1.75
N PHE A 114 5.57 -5.41 1.91
CA PHE A 114 6.28 -4.20 1.52
C PHE A 114 6.03 -3.17 2.62
#